data_AF-A0A917PC89-F1
#
_entry.id   AF-A0A917PC89-F1
#
_cell.length_a   1.000
_cell.length_b   1.000
_cell.length_c   1.000
_cell.angle_alpha   90.00
_cell.angle_beta   90.00
_cell.angle_gamma   90.00
#
_symmetry.space_group_name_H-M   'P 1'
#
loop_
_entity.id
_entity.type
_entity.pdbx_description
1 polymer ?
#
loop_
_entity_poly.entity_id
_entity_poly.type
_entity_poly.pdbx_seq_one_letter_code
_entity_poly.pdbx_strand_id
1 'polypeptide(L)'
;MEVAHPTPADSLVPDGVVLLADGSRAFVEIDRTMSYARLVAKLERYDAYRNAPASGRGNAARAPRSHWQETYAGPSLDRPFPPVLFVFAPAPRRAAPATREAAFHQRAQRVHSVNYRIIVATTTLAQLTRKGPDQPVWRVVGHGEDRLTLATLPKAR
;
A
#
# COMPACT_ATOMS: atom_id res chain seq x y z
N MET A 1 -14.46 -7.30 -8.02
CA MET A 1 -13.56 -6.25 -8.52
C MET A 1 -13.61 -5.13 -7.50
N GLU A 2 -12.48 -4.63 -7.02
CA GLU A 2 -12.47 -3.55 -6.02
C GLU A 2 -13.08 -2.26 -6.56
N VAL A 3 -13.67 -1.48 -5.65
CA VAL A 3 -14.33 -0.23 -6.00
C VAL A 3 -13.29 0.88 -6.17
N ALA A 4 -13.51 1.73 -7.17
CA ALA A 4 -12.74 2.95 -7.37
C ALA A 4 -12.77 3.86 -6.13
N HIS A 5 -11.60 4.18 -5.59
CA HIS A 5 -11.44 5.18 -4.54
C HIS A 5 -11.28 6.57 -5.16
N PRO A 6 -11.98 7.57 -4.62
CA PRO A 6 -11.93 8.92 -5.16
C PRO A 6 -10.55 9.54 -4.89
N THR A 7 -9.91 10.10 -5.92
CA THR A 7 -8.79 11.02 -5.76
C THR A 7 -9.04 12.29 -6.57
N PRO A 8 -8.38 13.42 -6.27
CA PRO A 8 -8.55 14.65 -7.04
C PRO A 8 -8.16 14.55 -8.52
N ALA A 9 -7.26 13.62 -8.87
CA ALA A 9 -6.66 13.53 -10.21
C ALA A 9 -7.26 12.41 -11.08
N ASP A 10 -7.56 11.24 -10.50
CA ASP A 10 -8.21 10.09 -11.16
C ASP A 10 -8.56 9.02 -10.12
N SER A 11 -9.49 8.12 -10.40
CA SER A 11 -9.81 7.04 -9.46
C SER A 11 -8.63 6.09 -9.19
N LEU A 12 -8.46 5.70 -7.93
CA LEU A 12 -7.50 4.68 -7.50
C LEU A 12 -8.23 3.34 -7.31
N VAL A 13 -7.77 2.30 -7.99
CA VAL A 13 -8.33 0.95 -7.83
C VAL A 13 -7.22 0.01 -7.34
N PRO A 14 -7.25 -0.46 -6.08
CA PRO A 14 -6.36 -1.53 -5.61
C PRO A 14 -6.67 -2.83 -6.35
N ASP A 15 -5.70 -3.72 -6.46
CA ASP A 15 -6.00 -5.09 -6.93
C ASP A 15 -6.78 -5.88 -5.87
N GLY A 16 -6.62 -5.52 -4.59
CA GLY A 16 -7.43 -6.04 -3.49
C GLY A 16 -7.25 -5.23 -2.20
N VAL A 17 -8.21 -5.36 -1.28
CA VAL A 17 -8.07 -4.94 0.13
C VAL A 17 -8.18 -6.17 1.02
N VAL A 18 -7.22 -6.36 1.93
CA VAL A 18 -7.21 -7.51 2.85
C VAL A 18 -7.39 -7.05 4.29
N LEU A 19 -8.08 -7.87 5.10
CA LEU A 19 -8.17 -7.72 6.55
C LEU A 19 -7.01 -8.49 7.19
N LEU A 20 -6.21 -7.78 7.98
CA LEU A 20 -5.09 -8.34 8.73
C LEU A 20 -5.59 -8.92 10.07
N ALA A 21 -4.80 -9.81 10.67
CA ALA A 21 -5.15 -10.50 11.91
C ALA A 21 -5.39 -9.54 13.10
N ASP A 22 -4.78 -8.36 13.09
CA ASP A 22 -4.99 -7.30 14.08
C ASP A 22 -6.25 -6.43 13.81
N GLY A 23 -7.08 -6.84 12.84
CA GLY A 23 -8.27 -6.13 12.40
C GLY A 23 -7.98 -4.85 11.62
N SER A 24 -6.71 -4.55 11.30
CA SER A 24 -6.35 -3.50 10.34
C SER A 24 -6.52 -3.98 8.91
N ARG A 25 -6.44 -3.06 7.95
CA ARG A 25 -6.55 -3.40 6.53
C ARG A 25 -5.26 -3.05 5.81
N ALA A 26 -5.01 -3.72 4.70
CA ALA A 26 -3.92 -3.39 3.80
C ALA A 26 -4.42 -3.37 2.35
N PHE A 27 -3.85 -2.47 1.55
CA PHE A 27 -4.04 -2.48 0.11
C PHE A 27 -3.05 -3.46 -0.53
N VAL A 28 -3.49 -4.19 -1.55
CA VAL A 28 -2.66 -5.15 -2.27
C VAL A 28 -2.59 -4.75 -3.75
N GLU A 29 -1.37 -4.79 -4.26
CA GLU A 29 -1.01 -4.53 -5.64
C GLU A 29 -0.23 -5.73 -6.18
N ILE A 30 -0.73 -6.39 -7.22
CA ILE A 30 -0.08 -7.55 -7.83
C ILE A 30 0.53 -7.10 -9.15
N ASP A 31 1.84 -6.93 -9.14
CA ASP A 31 2.57 -6.67 -10.36
C ASP A 31 2.67 -7.95 -11.20
N ARG A 32 1.73 -8.09 -12.15
CA ARG A 32 1.75 -9.14 -13.18
C ARG A 32 2.33 -8.65 -14.49
N THR A 33 2.13 -7.39 -14.86
CA THR A 33 2.53 -6.89 -16.20
C THR A 33 2.89 -5.41 -16.23
N MET A 34 2.79 -4.69 -15.11
CA MET A 34 2.85 -3.23 -15.10
C MET A 34 4.25 -2.74 -15.46
N SER A 35 4.34 -1.57 -16.10
CA SER A 35 5.63 -0.88 -16.22
C SER A 35 6.01 -0.30 -14.85
N TYR A 36 7.31 -0.10 -14.60
CA TYR A 36 7.76 0.55 -13.37
C TYR A 36 7.16 1.96 -13.19
N ALA A 37 7.00 2.70 -14.29
CA ALA A 37 6.34 4.02 -14.26
C ALA A 37 4.89 3.91 -13.77
N ARG A 38 4.17 2.86 -14.19
CA ARG A 38 2.79 2.62 -13.77
C ARG A 38 2.69 2.18 -12.31
N LEU A 39 3.64 1.40 -11.82
CA LEU A 39 3.73 1.06 -10.39
C LEU A 39 3.98 2.29 -9.52
N VAL A 40 4.91 3.15 -9.93
CA VAL A 40 5.18 4.43 -9.23
C VAL A 40 3.96 5.35 -9.30
N ALA A 41 3.30 5.46 -10.45
CA ALA A 41 2.07 6.24 -10.58
C ALA A 41 0.93 5.72 -9.68
N LYS A 42 0.78 4.40 -9.48
CA LYS A 42 -0.17 3.87 -8.49
C LYS A 42 0.20 4.33 -7.08
N LEU A 43 1.49 4.31 -6.73
CA LEU A 43 1.95 4.76 -5.42
C LEU A 43 1.72 6.27 -5.20
N GLU A 44 1.94 7.10 -6.21
CA GLU A 44 1.59 8.53 -6.18
C GLU A 44 0.08 8.74 -6.03
N ARG A 45 -0.75 7.89 -6.63
CA ARG A 45 -2.21 7.92 -6.42
C ARG A 45 -2.62 7.50 -5.01
N TYR A 46 -1.93 6.55 -4.38
CA TYR A 46 -2.13 6.25 -2.97
C TYR A 46 -1.81 7.46 -2.08
N ASP A 47 -0.75 8.19 -2.40
CA ASP A 47 -0.41 9.42 -1.70
C ASP A 47 -1.47 10.51 -1.91
N ALA A 48 -1.92 10.72 -3.15
CA ALA A 48 -3.02 11.63 -3.44
C ALA A 48 -4.32 11.23 -2.73
N TYR A 49 -4.63 9.93 -2.67
CA TYR A 49 -5.82 9.41 -1.99
C TYR A 49 -5.75 9.60 -0.47
N ARG A 50 -4.59 9.34 0.15
CA ARG A 50 -4.36 9.65 1.56
C ARG A 50 -4.64 11.13 1.80
N ASN A 51 -4.04 12.00 1.01
CA ASN A 51 -4.10 13.45 1.20
C ASN A 51 -5.40 14.08 0.67
N ALA A 52 -6.34 13.28 0.17
CA ALA A 52 -7.61 13.77 -0.31
C ALA A 52 -8.36 14.50 0.83
N PRO A 53 -8.98 15.66 0.53
CA PRO A 53 -9.70 16.42 1.54
C PRO A 53 -10.87 15.63 2.10
N ALA A 54 -11.36 16.04 3.27
CA ALA A 54 -12.60 15.52 3.81
C ALA A 54 -13.77 15.73 2.84
N SER A 55 -14.57 14.69 2.64
CA SER A 55 -15.79 14.80 1.83
C SER A 55 -16.96 15.16 2.74
N GLY A 56 -17.48 16.39 2.61
CA GLY A 56 -18.66 16.88 3.32
C GLY A 56 -18.38 17.96 4.38
N ARG A 57 -19.42 18.70 4.78
CA ARG A 57 -19.37 19.57 5.96
C ARG A 57 -19.51 18.66 7.19
N GLY A 58 -18.47 18.59 8.02
CA GLY A 58 -18.59 17.95 9.33
C GLY A 58 -19.80 18.51 10.08
N ASN A 59 -20.57 17.64 10.74
CA ASN A 59 -21.63 18.08 11.65
C ASN A 59 -21.03 18.29 13.04
N ALA A 60 -21.71 19.03 13.92
CA ALA A 60 -21.21 19.33 15.27
C ALA A 60 -20.88 18.07 16.10
N ALA A 61 -21.40 16.90 15.70
CA ALA A 61 -21.17 15.61 16.35
C ALA A 61 -19.93 14.85 15.84
N ARG A 62 -19.34 15.21 14.69
CA ARG A 62 -18.22 14.45 14.11
C ARG A 62 -17.28 15.35 13.30
N ALA A 63 -16.00 15.28 13.64
CA ALA A 63 -14.94 15.93 12.86
C ALA A 63 -14.98 15.46 11.39
N PRO A 64 -14.72 16.35 10.42
CA PRO A 64 -14.62 15.98 9.01
C PRO A 64 -13.61 14.86 8.79
N ARG A 65 -13.96 13.88 7.95
CA ARG A 65 -13.10 12.73 7.61
C ARG A 65 -12.94 12.64 6.10
N SER A 66 -11.74 12.27 5.65
CA SER A 66 -11.53 11.88 4.25
C SER A 66 -12.15 10.50 3.98
N HIS A 67 -12.38 10.19 2.71
CA HIS A 67 -12.99 8.92 2.30
C HIS A 67 -12.25 7.70 2.86
N TRP A 68 -10.91 7.72 2.91
CA TRP A 68 -10.14 6.61 3.48
C TRP A 68 -10.31 6.50 5.00
N GLN A 69 -10.46 7.62 5.72
CA GLN A 69 -10.69 7.60 7.18
C GLN A 69 -12.08 7.05 7.51
N GLU A 70 -13.07 7.40 6.71
CA GLU A 70 -14.42 6.85 6.86
C GLU A 70 -14.45 5.34 6.59
N THR A 71 -13.72 4.92 5.55
CA THR A 71 -13.75 3.52 5.11
C THR A 71 -12.84 2.63 5.97
N TYR A 72 -11.63 3.07 6.31
CA TYR A 72 -10.55 2.21 6.79
C TYR A 72 -10.03 2.51 8.21
N ALA A 73 -10.15 3.74 8.71
CA ALA A 73 -9.70 4.06 10.08
C ALA A 73 -10.64 3.46 11.15
N GLY A 74 -11.88 3.12 10.78
CA GLY A 74 -12.85 2.55 11.71
C GLY A 74 -13.29 3.57 12.77
N PRO A 75 -13.57 3.13 14.02
CA PRO A 75 -14.03 4.04 15.06
C PRO A 75 -12.93 5.00 15.54
N SER A 76 -11.66 4.60 15.49
CA SER A 76 -10.52 5.41 15.95
C SER A 76 -9.97 6.31 14.85
N LEU A 77 -9.84 7.61 15.14
CA LEU A 77 -9.20 8.58 14.25
C LEU A 77 -7.67 8.46 14.23
N ASP A 78 -7.09 7.81 15.24
CA ASP A 78 -5.64 7.63 15.35
C ASP A 78 -5.14 6.43 14.54
N ARG A 79 -6.05 5.66 13.91
CA ARG A 79 -5.64 4.54 13.07
C ARG A 79 -4.91 5.08 11.84
N PRO A 80 -3.66 4.66 11.60
CA PRO A 80 -2.86 5.14 10.48
C PRO A 80 -3.46 4.69 9.14
N PHE A 81 -2.99 5.32 8.06
CA PHE A 81 -3.34 4.90 6.71
C PHE A 81 -2.94 3.43 6.48
N PRO A 82 -3.81 2.59 5.87
CA PRO A 82 -3.49 1.20 5.55
C PRO A 82 -2.16 1.07 4.77
N PRO A 83 -1.28 0.13 5.11
CA PRO A 83 -0.08 -0.13 4.31
C PRO A 83 -0.44 -0.58 2.90
N VAL A 84 0.45 -0.31 1.95
CA VAL A 84 0.35 -0.74 0.55
C VAL A 84 1.35 -1.87 0.31
N LEU A 85 0.83 -3.03 -0.08
CA LEU A 85 1.59 -4.27 -0.28
C LEU A 85 1.76 -4.55 -1.78
N PHE A 86 2.99 -4.52 -2.27
CA PHE A 86 3.30 -4.90 -3.65
C PHE A 86 3.80 -6.35 -3.72
N VAL A 87 3.14 -7.17 -4.53
CA VAL A 87 3.51 -8.55 -4.80
C VAL A 87 4.00 -8.67 -6.24
N PHE A 88 5.29 -8.95 -6.41
CA PHE A 88 5.89 -9.17 -7.72
C PHE A 88 5.70 -10.63 -8.14
N ALA A 89 4.91 -10.85 -9.20
CA ALA A 89 4.65 -12.16 -9.76
C ALA A 89 5.47 -12.39 -11.05
N PRO A 90 5.78 -13.65 -11.41
CA PRO A 90 6.38 -13.97 -12.71
C PRO A 90 5.52 -13.48 -13.88
N ALA A 91 6.17 -12.98 -14.92
CA ALA A 91 5.51 -12.41 -16.09
C ALA A 91 6.31 -12.66 -17.37
N PRO A 92 5.68 -13.04 -18.49
CA PRO A 92 6.37 -13.20 -19.77
C PRO A 92 7.09 -11.92 -20.18
N ARG A 93 8.32 -12.06 -20.71
CA ARG A 93 9.13 -10.95 -21.25
C ARG A 93 9.41 -9.83 -20.23
N ARG A 94 9.40 -10.15 -18.93
CA ARG A 94 9.80 -9.25 -17.85
C ARG A 94 10.99 -9.83 -17.10
N ALA A 95 11.74 -8.94 -16.43
CA ALA A 95 12.78 -9.34 -15.50
C ALA A 95 12.20 -10.21 -14.36
N ALA A 96 13.05 -11.03 -13.75
CA ALA A 96 12.66 -11.87 -12.63
C ALA A 96 12.04 -11.04 -11.49
N PRO A 97 11.05 -11.58 -10.74
CA PRO A 97 10.35 -10.84 -9.68
C PRO A 97 11.28 -10.18 -8.67
N ALA A 98 12.37 -10.84 -8.26
CA ALA A 98 13.33 -10.27 -7.31
C ALA A 98 14.04 -9.02 -7.88
N THR A 99 14.40 -9.04 -9.17
CA THR A 99 14.98 -7.88 -9.85
C THR A 99 13.98 -6.73 -9.95
N ARG A 100 12.71 -7.06 -10.21
CA ARG A 100 11.63 -6.06 -10.25
C ARG A 100 11.34 -5.46 -8.87
N GLU A 101 11.30 -6.29 -7.83
CA GLU A 101 11.17 -5.89 -6.43
C GLU A 101 12.27 -4.88 -6.07
N ALA A 102 13.54 -5.21 -6.32
CA ALA A 102 14.66 -4.33 -6.03
C ALA A 102 14.61 -3.00 -6.81
N ALA A 103 14.32 -3.04 -8.11
CA ALA A 103 14.21 -1.85 -8.94
C ALA A 103 13.03 -0.95 -8.53
N PHE A 104 11.91 -1.53 -8.13
CA PHE A 104 10.78 -0.77 -7.60
C PHE A 104 11.11 -0.15 -6.25
N HIS A 105 11.74 -0.89 -5.34
CA HIS A 105 12.12 -0.41 -4.01
C HIS A 105 12.97 0.86 -4.11
N GLN A 106 13.98 0.89 -4.98
CA GLN A 106 14.81 2.08 -5.24
C GLN A 106 14.02 3.28 -5.79
N ARG A 107 13.00 3.04 -6.61
CA ARG A 107 12.17 4.12 -7.20
C ARG A 107 11.14 4.64 -6.20
N ALA A 108 10.52 3.75 -5.44
CA ALA A 108 9.48 4.07 -4.46
C ALA A 108 10.04 4.92 -3.31
N GLN A 109 11.33 4.78 -2.96
CA GLN A 109 12.01 5.65 -1.98
C GLN A 109 11.97 7.15 -2.35
N ARG A 110 11.75 7.50 -3.63
CA ARG A 110 11.73 8.89 -4.10
C ARG A 110 10.35 9.54 -3.98
N VAL A 111 9.32 8.80 -3.62
CA VAL A 111 7.97 9.34 -3.42
C VAL A 111 7.90 9.91 -2.00
N HIS A 112 7.70 11.24 -1.89
CA HIS A 112 7.91 12.04 -0.67
C HIS A 112 7.18 11.55 0.60
N SER A 113 6.08 10.80 0.47
CA SER A 113 5.30 10.31 1.62
C SER A 113 5.63 8.89 2.06
N VAL A 114 6.44 8.16 1.30
CA VAL A 114 6.80 6.77 1.59
C VAL A 114 7.69 6.70 2.83
N ASN A 115 7.43 5.71 3.68
CA ASN A 115 8.11 5.49 4.97
C ASN A 115 7.90 6.59 6.02
N TYR A 116 6.99 7.52 5.75
CA TYR A 116 6.54 8.51 6.73
C TYR A 116 5.02 8.46 6.88
N ARG A 117 4.28 8.79 5.82
CA ARG A 117 2.81 8.83 5.80
C ARG A 117 2.17 7.62 5.13
N ILE A 118 2.93 6.88 4.33
CA ILE A 118 2.49 5.64 3.70
C ILE A 118 3.58 4.59 3.91
N ILE A 119 3.17 3.43 4.44
CA ILE A 119 4.05 2.28 4.56
C ILE A 119 3.88 1.42 3.32
N VAL A 120 4.99 1.22 2.59
CA VAL A 120 5.02 0.41 1.38
C VAL A 120 5.88 -0.81 1.67
N ALA A 121 5.28 -1.99 1.56
CA ALA A 121 5.99 -3.25 1.72
C ALA A 121 5.94 -4.05 0.43
N THR A 122 7.04 -4.71 0.08
CA THR A 122 7.21 -5.47 -1.15
C THR A 122 7.54 -6.91 -0.84
N THR A 123 7.08 -7.82 -1.70
CA THR A 123 7.52 -9.21 -1.69
C THR A 123 7.39 -9.82 -3.08
N THR A 124 7.83 -11.06 -3.24
CA THR A 124 7.60 -11.82 -4.46
C THR A 124 6.58 -12.92 -4.21
N LEU A 125 5.83 -13.29 -5.24
CA LEU A 125 4.89 -14.40 -5.15
C LEU A 125 5.58 -15.69 -4.68
N ALA A 126 6.81 -15.95 -5.12
CA ALA A 126 7.59 -17.11 -4.70
C ALA A 126 7.92 -17.13 -3.19
N GLN A 127 8.16 -15.97 -2.57
CA GLN A 127 8.37 -15.89 -1.11
C GLN A 127 7.05 -16.17 -0.36
N LEU A 128 5.95 -15.57 -0.82
CA LEU A 128 4.62 -15.80 -0.24
C LEU A 128 4.18 -17.25 -0.35
N THR A 129 4.35 -17.89 -1.51
CA THR A 129 3.95 -19.29 -1.71
C THR A 129 4.75 -20.25 -0.82
N ARG A 130 6.03 -19.98 -0.61
CA ARG A 130 6.92 -20.87 0.14
C ARG A 130 6.78 -20.73 1.65
N LYS A 131 6.63 -19.50 2.14
CA LYS A 131 6.66 -19.22 3.59
C LYS A 131 5.29 -18.81 4.13
N GLY A 132 4.39 -18.30 3.30
CA GLY A 132 3.14 -17.68 3.72
C GLY A 132 3.28 -16.18 4.03
N PRO A 133 2.16 -15.45 4.09
CA PRO A 133 2.13 -14.00 4.29
C PRO A 133 2.51 -13.54 5.72
N ASP A 134 2.34 -14.42 6.71
CA ASP A 134 2.60 -14.11 8.12
C ASP A 134 4.08 -14.26 8.52
N GLN A 135 4.88 -14.87 7.65
CA GLN A 135 6.31 -15.04 7.83
C GLN A 135 7.09 -13.76 7.44
N PRO A 136 8.38 -13.64 7.82
CA PRO A 136 9.20 -12.49 7.46
C PRO A 136 9.54 -12.51 5.96
N VAL A 137 8.59 -12.06 5.15
CA VAL A 137 8.66 -12.05 3.68
C VAL A 137 8.56 -10.65 3.10
N TRP A 138 8.28 -9.63 3.90
CA TRP A 138 8.00 -8.28 3.44
C TRP A 138 9.20 -7.35 3.61
N ARG A 139 9.68 -6.76 2.53
CA ARG A 139 10.70 -5.69 2.60
C ARG A 139 9.99 -4.34 2.61
N VAL A 140 10.33 -3.46 3.54
CA VAL A 140 9.71 -2.13 3.62
C VAL A 140 10.56 -1.11 2.86
N VAL A 141 9.92 -0.31 2.01
CA VAL A 141 10.59 0.75 1.25
C VAL A 141 11.10 1.82 2.22
N GLY A 142 12.38 2.21 2.10
CA GLY A 142 13.03 3.17 2.99
C GLY A 142 13.40 2.61 4.37
N HIS A 143 13.10 1.34 4.63
CA HIS A 143 13.62 0.58 5.77
C HIS A 143 14.74 -0.35 5.27
N GLY A 144 15.61 -0.84 6.17
CA GLY A 144 16.73 -1.72 5.82
C GLY A 144 16.36 -2.95 4.98
N GLU A 145 17.36 -3.74 4.60
CA GLU A 145 17.17 -4.90 3.70
C GLU A 145 16.40 -6.08 4.34
N ASP A 146 16.21 -6.03 5.66
CA ASP A 146 15.54 -7.08 6.43
C ASP A 146 14.08 -7.26 6.01
N ARG A 147 13.64 -8.52 6.04
CA ARG A 147 12.24 -8.89 5.80
C ARG A 147 11.49 -8.96 7.12
N LEU A 148 10.31 -8.35 7.14
CA LEU A 148 9.43 -8.25 8.29
C LEU A 148 8.17 -9.09 8.08
N THR A 149 7.50 -9.42 9.18
CA THR A 149 6.14 -9.97 9.15
C THR A 149 5.13 -8.83 9.00
N LEU A 150 3.90 -9.14 8.57
CA LEU A 150 2.84 -8.11 8.50
C LEU A 150 2.57 -7.44 9.85
N ALA A 151 2.64 -8.21 10.94
CA ALA A 151 2.42 -7.71 12.31
C ALA A 151 3.53 -6.76 12.81
N THR A 152 4.71 -6.79 12.18
CA THR A 152 5.88 -6.00 12.59
C THR A 152 6.21 -4.88 11.62
N LEU A 153 5.35 -4.64 10.61
CA LEU A 153 5.49 -3.49 9.74
C LEU A 153 5.46 -2.19 10.56
N PRO A 154 6.26 -1.19 10.18
CA PRO A 154 6.15 0.13 10.80
C PRO A 154 4.74 0.68 10.57
N LYS A 155 4.33 1.61 11.44
CA LYS A 155 3.07 2.34 11.31
C LYS A 155 3.36 3.69 10.67
N ALA A 156 2.50 4.11 9.73
CA ALA A 156 2.55 5.47 9.21
C ALA A 156 2.29 6.47 10.35
N ARG A 157 2.94 7.62 10.27
CA ARG A 157 2.78 8.75 11.20
C ARG A 157 1.78 9.77 10.67
#